data_AF-A0A6M0BJJ2-F1
#
_entry.id   AF-A0A6M0BJJ2-F1
#
_cell.length_a   1.000
_cell.length_b   1.000
_cell.length_c   1.000
_cell.angle_alpha   90.00
_cell.angle_beta   90.00
_cell.angle_gamma   90.00
#
_symmetry.space_group_name_H-M   'P 1'
#
loop_
_entity.id
_entity.type
_entity.pdbx_description
1 polymer ?
#
loop_
_entity_poly.entity_id
_entity_poly.type
_entity_poly.pdbx_seq_one_letter_code
_entity_poly.pdbx_strand_id
1 'polypeptide(L)' 'MKWNEIHGETQSYQPNNNAQLDLSAILGTWINSSEKTEWIKKYTITQEGDRVFINVYGANSPEDWGKVEVTTF' A
#
# COMPACT_ATOMS: atom_id res chain seq x y z
N MET A 1 28.98 -8.17 45.36
CA MET A 1 28.05 -7.70 44.31
C MET A 1 27.82 -8.86 43.36
N LYS A 2 26.58 -9.33 43.23
CA LYS A 2 26.19 -10.35 42.24
C LYS A 2 25.73 -9.62 40.98
N TRP A 3 26.35 -9.95 39.84
CA TRP A 3 25.92 -9.47 38.53
C TRP A 3 24.76 -10.35 38.06
N ASN A 4 23.61 -9.75 37.79
CA ASN A 4 22.49 -10.44 37.16
C ASN A 4 22.65 -10.29 35.64
N GLU A 5 22.90 -11.39 34.95
CA GLU A 5 22.83 -11.44 33.49
C GLU A 5 21.35 -11.38 33.09
N ILE A 6 20.96 -10.28 32.44
CA ILE A 6 19.68 -10.18 31.74
C ILE A 6 19.92 -10.74 30.35
N HIS A 7 19.56 -12.00 30.13
CA HIS A 7 19.44 -12.53 28.78
C HIS A 7 18.25 -11.84 28.12
N GLY A 8 18.52 -10.89 27.24
CA GLY A 8 17.50 -10.27 26.40
C GLY A 8 16.96 -11.33 25.45
N GLU A 9 15.75 -11.81 25.72
CA GLU A 9 14.98 -12.58 24.77
C GLU A 9 14.71 -11.69 23.55
N THR A 10 15.40 -11.93 22.44
CA THR A 10 14.98 -11.41 21.14
C THR A 10 13.64 -12.08 20.81
N GLN A 11 12.54 -11.36 21.08
CA GLN A 11 11.24 -11.70 20.51
C GLN A 11 11.39 -11.72 18.99
N SER A 12 11.35 -12.92 18.42
CA SER A 12 11.30 -13.08 16.98
C SER A 12 9.95 -12.54 16.50
N TYR A 13 10.01 -11.50 15.67
CA TYR A 13 8.83 -11.06 14.91
C TYR A 13 8.37 -12.23 14.04
N GLN A 14 7.31 -12.91 14.46
CA GLN A 14 6.53 -13.79 13.61
C GLN A 14 5.51 -12.88 12.92
N PRO A 15 5.62 -12.57 11.62
CA PRO A 15 4.56 -11.86 10.94
C PRO A 15 3.29 -12.71 11.06
N ASN A 16 2.25 -12.12 11.64
CA ASN A 16 0.93 -12.73 11.65
C ASN A 16 0.43 -12.76 10.21
N ASN A 17 0.56 -13.91 9.54
CA ASN A 17 0.09 -14.12 8.16
C ASN A 17 -1.43 -13.99 7.99
N ASN A 18 -2.19 -13.78 9.08
CA ASN A 18 -3.63 -13.57 9.08
C ASN A 18 -4.04 -12.12 9.45
N ALA A 19 -3.09 -11.19 9.52
CA ALA A 19 -3.42 -9.79 9.69
C ALA A 19 -4.07 -9.28 8.41
N GLN A 20 -5.39 -9.03 8.44
CA GLN A 20 -6.07 -8.32 7.37
C GLN A 20 -5.36 -6.97 7.19
N LEU A 21 -4.80 -6.74 5.99
CA LEU A 21 -4.06 -5.52 5.70
C LEU A 21 -5.04 -4.35 5.69
N ASP A 22 -4.90 -3.45 6.66
CA ASP A 22 -5.65 -2.20 6.68
C ASP A 22 -5.07 -1.23 5.64
N LEU A 23 -5.84 -0.98 4.58
CA LEU A 23 -5.49 -0.08 3.48
C LEU A 23 -6.06 1.33 3.67
N SER A 24 -6.71 1.63 4.81
CA SER A 24 -7.35 2.92 5.06
C SER A 24 -6.35 4.10 4.95
N ALA A 25 -5.10 3.88 5.34
CA ALA A 25 -4.05 4.87 5.31
C ALA A 25 -3.60 5.29 3.89
N ILE A 26 -3.88 4.48 2.87
CA ILE A 26 -3.44 4.75 1.48
C ILE A 26 -4.57 5.23 0.57
N LEU A 27 -5.79 5.35 1.11
CA LEU A 27 -6.93 5.88 0.37
C LEU A 27 -6.68 7.31 -0.08
N GLY A 28 -7.18 7.65 -1.27
CA GLY A 28 -7.08 8.98 -1.84
C GLY A 28 -6.42 8.99 -3.21
N THR A 29 -6.01 10.18 -3.64
CA THR A 29 -5.41 10.42 -4.95
C THR A 29 -3.91 10.63 -4.81
N TRP A 30 -3.16 9.88 -5.61
CA TRP A 30 -1.72 9.90 -5.68
C TRP A 30 -1.29 10.42 -7.04
N ILE A 31 -0.39 11.39 -7.04
CA ILE A 31 0.09 12.06 -8.25
C ILE A 31 1.59 11.83 -8.34
N ASN A 32 2.07 11.46 -9.51
CA ASN A 32 3.50 11.40 -9.77
C ASN A 32 4.04 12.83 -9.86
N SER A 33 4.98 13.17 -8.98
CA SER A 33 5.56 14.51 -8.91
C SER A 33 6.56 14.81 -10.02
N SER A 34 7.02 13.79 -10.75
CA SER A 34 7.91 13.97 -11.89
C SER A 34 7.12 14.38 -13.14
N GLU A 35 7.35 15.60 -13.61
CA GLU A 35 6.78 16.11 -14.88
C GLU A 35 7.23 15.32 -16.11
N LYS A 36 8.34 14.56 -16.01
CA LYS A 36 8.89 13.74 -17.10
C LYS A 36 8.31 12.33 -17.13
N THR A 37 7.24 12.07 -16.41
CA THR A 37 6.63 10.74 -16.34
C THR A 37 5.97 10.38 -17.68
N GLU A 38 6.33 9.22 -18.23
CA GLU A 38 5.78 8.74 -19.51
C GLU A 38 4.62 7.73 -19.32
N TRP A 39 4.47 7.17 -18.12
CA TRP A 39 3.51 6.11 -17.81
C TRP A 39 2.46 6.59 -16.82
N ILE A 40 2.54 6.22 -15.54
CA ILE A 40 1.49 6.52 -14.56
C ILE A 40 1.64 7.95 -14.02
N LYS A 41 0.74 8.83 -14.43
CA LYS A 41 0.67 10.22 -13.97
C LYS A 41 -0.06 10.35 -12.64
N LYS A 42 -1.14 9.58 -12.46
CA LYS A 42 -2.00 9.63 -11.28
C LYS A 42 -2.69 8.29 -11.07
N TYR A 43 -3.00 7.95 -9.83
CA TYR A 43 -3.99 6.92 -9.52
C TYR A 43 -4.82 7.33 -8.31
N THR A 44 -6.01 6.76 -8.20
CA THR A 44 -6.89 6.95 -7.05
C THR A 44 -7.18 5.59 -6.43
N ILE A 45 -7.04 5.50 -5.11
CA ILE A 45 -7.43 4.33 -4.33
C ILE A 45 -8.69 4.69 -3.54
N THR A 46 -9.76 3.93 -3.74
CA THR A 46 -11.05 4.13 -3.09
C THR A 46 -11.52 2.85 -2.42
N GLN A 47 -12.30 2.99 -1.36
CA GLN A 47 -12.97 1.89 -0.70
C GLN A 47 -14.48 1.96 -0.93
N GLU A 48 -15.07 0.84 -1.35
CA GLU A 48 -16.51 0.66 -1.56
C GLU A 48 -16.96 -0.56 -0.74
N GLY A 49 -17.42 -0.31 0.49
CA GLY A 49 -17.65 -1.37 1.47
C GLY A 49 -16.34 -2.06 1.88
N ASP A 50 -16.30 -3.38 1.79
CA ASP A 50 -15.09 -4.16 2.13
C ASP A 50 -14.10 -4.29 0.95
N ARG A 51 -14.43 -3.70 -0.21
CA ARG A 51 -13.61 -3.80 -1.42
C ARG A 51 -12.81 -2.53 -1.64
N VAL A 52 -11.54 -2.70 -1.99
CA VAL A 52 -10.64 -1.61 -2.37
C VAL A 52 -10.44 -1.64 -3.87
N PHE A 53 -10.49 -0.48 -4.50
CA PHE A 53 -10.31 -0.32 -5.93
C PHE A 53 -9.20 0.67 -6.22
N ILE A 54 -8.48 0.43 -7.32
CA ILE A 54 -7.54 1.38 -7.90
C ILE A 54 -8.03 1.80 -9.29
N ASN A 55 -8.00 3.10 -9.56
CA ASN A 55 -8.20 3.66 -10.89
C ASN A 55 -6.91 4.36 -11.35
N VAL A 56 -6.40 4.01 -12.52
CA VAL A 56 -5.06 4.42 -12.99
C VAL A 56 -5.16 5.33 -14.22
N TYR A 57 -4.36 6.40 -14.21
CA TYR A 57 -4.29 7.37 -15.29
C TYR A 57 -2.88 7.52 -15.85
N GLY A 58 -2.77 7.35 -17.16
CA GLY A 58 -1.55 7.50 -17.93
C GLY A 58 -1.17 8.96 -18.20
N ALA A 59 0.09 9.20 -18.56
CA ALA A 59 0.56 10.49 -19.06
C ALA A 59 0.23 10.70 -20.55
N ASN A 60 -0.07 9.62 -21.26
CA ASN A 60 -0.31 9.58 -22.70
C ASN A 60 -1.70 9.00 -23.02
N SER A 61 -2.17 9.16 -24.26
CA SER A 61 -3.46 8.61 -24.70
C SER A 61 -3.41 7.09 -24.90
N PRO A 62 -4.42 6.32 -24.43
CA PRO A 62 -5.56 6.78 -23.62
C PRO A 62 -5.12 7.13 -22.19
N GLU A 63 -5.61 8.26 -21.66
CA GLU A 63 -5.27 8.73 -20.31
C GLU A 63 -5.92 7.87 -19.22
N ASP A 64 -7.09 7.29 -19.46
CA ASP A 64 -7.77 6.41 -18.50
C ASP A 64 -7.42 4.93 -18.80
N TRP A 65 -6.80 4.25 -17.84
CA TRP A 65 -6.43 2.82 -17.94
C TRP A 65 -7.42 1.90 -17.21
N GLY A 66 -8.45 2.46 -16.59
CA GLY A 66 -9.54 1.74 -15.96
C GLY A 66 -9.39 1.50 -14.46
N LYS A 67 -10.47 0.96 -13.90
CA LYS A 67 -10.65 0.64 -12.47
C LYS A 67 -10.60 -0.87 -12.26
N VAL A 68 -9.81 -1.32 -11.28
CA VAL A 68 -9.71 -2.74 -10.89
C VAL A 68 -9.80 -2.91 -9.38
N GLU A 69 -10.32 -4.05 -8.93
CA GLU A 69 -10.35 -4.44 -7.51
C GLU A 69 -8.94 -4.87 -7.06
N VAL A 70 -8.53 -4.44 -5.88
CA VAL A 70 -7.24 -4.76 -5.28
C VAL A 70 -7.32 -6.13 -4.62
N THR A 71 -6.32 -6.98 -4.85
CA THR A 71 -6.16 -8.28 -4.19
C THR A 71 -4.86 -8.28 -3.39
N THR A 72 -4.93 -8.65 -2.11
CA THR A 72 -3.77 -8.83 -1.22
C THR A 72 -3.41 -10.31 -1.16
N PHE A 73 -2.12 -10.65 -1.15
CA PHE A 73 -1.59 -12.02 -1.09
C PHE A 73 -0.63 -12.22 0.08
#